data_AF-A0A099RKB5-F1
#
_entry.id   AF-A0A099RKB5-F1
#
_cell.length_a   1.000
_cell.length_b   1.000
_cell.length_c   1.000
_cell.angle_alpha   90.00
_cell.angle_beta   90.00
_cell.angle_gamma   90.00
#
_symmetry.space_group_name_H-M   'P 1'
#
loop_
_entity.id
_entity.type
_entity.pdbx_description
1 polymer ?
#
loop_
_entity_poly.entity_id
_entity_poly.type
_entity_poly.pdbx_seq_one_letter_code
_entity_poly.pdbx_strand_id
1 'polypeptide(L)'
;MKKYLTITLILLMLFTLFGCNSNNTSVSSEQQKAVNNSINYIKNSKFTAKDRINTNIITIKNADEKTWEFVFSQNSKVDKNAVDSTDWIITIGDTSNHDFAVIVCDSNTYEVIGYMPIK
;
A
#
# COMPACT_ATOMS: atom_id res chain seq x y z
N MET A 1 -36.57 7.70 -45.90
CA MET A 1 -35.33 7.03 -46.37
C MET A 1 -34.25 8.11 -46.53
N LYS A 2 -33.44 8.31 -45.48
CA LYS A 2 -32.01 7.92 -45.43
C LYS A 2 -31.12 8.60 -46.48
N LYS A 3 -30.75 9.89 -46.33
CA LYS A 3 -29.67 10.50 -47.15
C LYS A 3 -28.84 11.63 -46.52
N TYR A 4 -28.77 11.77 -45.18
CA TYR A 4 -27.77 12.68 -44.55
C TYR A 4 -27.09 12.05 -43.33
N LEU A 5 -26.89 10.73 -43.42
CA LEU A 5 -26.17 9.91 -42.44
C LEU A 5 -24.77 9.62 -43.00
N THR A 6 -23.97 10.63 -43.34
CA THR A 6 -22.57 10.45 -43.79
C THR A 6 -21.86 11.78 -44.07
N ILE A 7 -21.90 12.77 -43.18
CA ILE A 7 -20.96 13.91 -43.26
C ILE A 7 -20.43 14.24 -41.86
N THR A 8 -19.17 13.83 -41.66
CA THR A 8 -18.15 14.43 -40.80
C THR A 8 -18.44 14.45 -39.29
N LEU A 9 -18.00 13.46 -38.49
CA LEU A 9 -16.62 12.91 -38.45
C LEU A 9 -15.64 14.07 -38.26
N ILE A 10 -14.89 14.08 -37.14
CA ILE A 10 -13.96 15.14 -36.68
C ILE A 10 -14.61 16.19 -35.76
N LEU A 11 -15.26 15.79 -34.66
CA LEU A 11 -15.19 16.57 -33.41
C LEU A 11 -15.82 15.81 -32.22
N LEU A 12 -15.09 14.86 -31.65
CA LEU A 12 -14.94 14.71 -30.20
C LEU A 12 -14.08 13.47 -29.95
N MET A 13 -12.80 13.73 -29.70
CA MET A 13 -11.97 13.05 -28.70
C MET A 13 -12.52 11.67 -28.26
N LEU A 14 -12.02 10.53 -28.73
CA LEU A 14 -10.62 10.08 -28.55
C LEU A 14 -10.01 10.59 -27.22
N PHE A 15 -10.80 10.58 -26.15
CA PHE A 15 -10.27 10.44 -24.80
C PHE A 15 -10.06 8.95 -24.54
N THR A 16 -8.83 8.56 -24.81
CA THR A 16 -8.12 7.44 -24.21
C THR A 16 -8.46 7.32 -22.72
N LEU A 17 -9.13 6.24 -22.34
CA LEU A 17 -8.94 5.67 -21.02
C LEU A 17 -8.64 4.18 -21.21
N PHE A 18 -7.33 3.91 -21.19
CA PHE A 18 -6.79 2.65 -20.72
C PHE A 18 -7.49 2.30 -19.40
N GLY A 19 -8.51 1.46 -19.46
CA GLY A 19 -9.00 0.75 -18.29
C GLY A 19 -7.99 -0.34 -17.98
N CYS A 20 -7.00 0.00 -17.15
CA CYS A 20 -6.00 -0.91 -16.62
C CYS A 20 -6.63 -2.25 -16.19
N ASN A 21 -6.30 -3.31 -16.91
CA ASN A 21 -6.46 -4.67 -16.45
C ASN A 21 -5.45 -4.91 -15.31
N SER A 22 -5.82 -4.54 -14.10
CA SER A 22 -5.09 -4.88 -12.89
C SER A 22 -5.93 -5.91 -12.16
N ASN A 23 -5.35 -7.10 -11.95
CA ASN A 23 -5.89 -8.13 -11.06
C ASN A 23 -5.88 -7.56 -9.64
N ASN A 24 -6.85 -6.70 -9.33
CA ASN A 24 -7.03 -6.10 -8.01
C ASN A 24 -7.80 -7.11 -7.18
N THR A 25 -7.10 -7.89 -6.34
CA THR A 25 -7.70 -8.27 -5.06
C THR A 25 -8.07 -6.95 -4.39
N SER A 26 -9.36 -6.60 -4.41
CA SER A 26 -9.80 -5.29 -3.95
C SER A 26 -9.46 -5.16 -2.46
N VAL A 27 -8.54 -4.26 -2.14
CA VAL A 27 -8.22 -3.87 -0.77
C VAL A 27 -9.51 -3.38 -0.10
N SER A 28 -9.83 -3.86 1.10
CA SER A 28 -11.03 -3.43 1.82
C SER A 28 -10.93 -1.95 2.24
N SER A 29 -12.05 -1.33 2.61
CA SER A 29 -12.05 0.06 3.14
C SER A 29 -11.16 0.22 4.36
N GLU A 30 -11.10 -0.79 5.22
CA GLU A 30 -10.30 -0.84 6.44
C GLU A 30 -8.81 -0.98 6.11
N GLN A 31 -8.48 -1.93 5.23
CA GLN A 31 -7.11 -2.10 4.76
C GLN A 31 -6.60 -0.85 4.04
N GLN A 32 -7.46 -0.14 3.30
CA GLN A 32 -7.09 1.12 2.65
C GLN A 32 -6.76 2.22 3.68
N LYS A 33 -7.46 2.27 4.81
CA LYS A 33 -7.11 3.19 5.92
C LYS A 33 -5.73 2.86 6.48
N ALA A 34 -5.45 1.58 6.75
CA ALA A 34 -4.16 1.14 7.25
C ALA A 34 -3.01 1.40 6.26
N VAL A 35 -3.25 1.23 4.95
CA VAL A 35 -2.31 1.62 3.89
C VAL A 35 -2.04 3.12 3.92
N ASN A 36 -3.07 3.96 4.00
CA ASN A 36 -2.91 5.41 4.05
C ASN A 36 -2.10 5.85 5.29
N ASN A 37 -2.38 5.25 6.44
CA ASN A 37 -1.63 5.49 7.68
C ASN A 37 -0.17 5.05 7.54
N SER A 38 0.09 3.91 6.90
CA SER A 38 1.44 3.40 6.60
C SER A 38 2.22 4.35 5.69
N ILE A 39 1.60 4.84 4.62
CA ILE A 39 2.21 5.81 3.70
C ILE A 39 2.54 7.11 4.45
N ASN A 40 1.63 7.59 5.30
CA ASN A 40 1.87 8.78 6.11
C ASN A 40 3.04 8.58 7.08
N TYR A 41 3.12 7.40 7.73
CA TYR A 41 4.25 7.04 8.59
C TYR A 41 5.57 7.05 7.83
N ILE A 42 5.65 6.42 6.65
CA ILE A 42 6.87 6.37 5.82
C ILE A 42 7.34 7.79 5.46
N LYS A 43 6.44 8.67 5.01
CA LYS A 43 6.77 10.06 4.64
C LYS A 43 7.39 10.85 5.80
N ASN A 44 6.86 10.66 7.01
CA ASN A 44 7.32 11.35 8.22
C ASN A 44 8.49 10.63 8.92
N SER A 45 8.88 9.44 8.46
CA SER A 45 9.98 8.67 9.02
C SER A 45 11.37 9.25 8.67
N LYS A 46 12.40 8.66 9.29
CA LYS A 46 13.82 8.89 8.95
C LYS A 46 14.37 7.87 7.93
N PHE A 47 13.52 7.11 7.24
CA PHE A 47 13.99 6.13 6.25
C PHE A 47 14.67 6.83 5.08
N THR A 48 15.90 6.43 4.77
CA THR A 48 16.70 7.02 3.68
C THR A 48 16.05 6.83 2.30
N ALA A 49 15.26 5.77 2.11
CA ALA A 49 14.63 5.44 0.84
C ALA A 49 13.21 6.03 0.67
N LYS A 50 12.66 6.74 1.67
CA LYS A 50 11.22 7.09 1.71
C LYS A 50 10.70 7.82 0.48
N ASP A 51 11.53 8.66 -0.15
CA ASP A 51 11.16 9.43 -1.34
C ASP A 51 11.26 8.63 -2.65
N ARG A 52 11.89 7.44 -2.62
CA ARG A 52 12.01 6.53 -3.77
C ARG A 52 10.99 5.40 -3.76
N ILE A 53 10.34 5.15 -2.61
CA ILE A 53 9.33 4.11 -2.46
C ILE A 53 8.12 4.43 -3.35
N ASN A 54 7.83 3.54 -4.30
CA ASN A 54 6.61 3.64 -5.11
C ASN A 54 5.39 3.18 -4.30
N THR A 55 4.58 4.13 -3.83
CA THR A 55 3.43 3.86 -2.95
C THR A 55 2.24 3.19 -3.64
N ASN A 56 2.29 2.99 -4.96
CA ASN A 56 1.24 2.30 -5.71
C ASN A 56 1.42 0.77 -5.73
N ILE A 57 2.57 0.28 -5.29
CA ILE A 57 2.86 -1.15 -5.17
C ILE A 57 2.61 -1.54 -3.72
N ILE A 58 1.54 -2.29 -3.47
CA ILE A 58 1.08 -2.64 -2.13
C ILE A 58 0.85 -4.15 -2.05
N THR A 59 1.39 -4.78 -1.02
CA THR A 59 1.07 -6.16 -0.64
C THR A 59 0.65 -6.17 0.82
N ILE A 60 -0.49 -6.80 1.11
CA ILE A 60 -1.01 -6.94 2.48
C ILE A 60 -1.06 -8.42 2.82
N LYS A 61 -0.54 -8.77 3.99
CA LYS A 61 -0.61 -10.11 4.58
C LYS A 61 -1.00 -9.98 6.04
N ASN A 62 -1.59 -11.04 6.58
CA ASN A 62 -1.75 -11.12 8.03
C ASN A 62 -0.39 -11.38 8.69
N ALA A 63 -0.22 -10.82 9.88
CA ALA A 63 0.86 -11.17 10.77
C ALA A 63 0.69 -12.59 11.31
N ASP A 64 1.77 -13.11 11.88
CA ASP A 64 1.80 -14.36 12.63
C ASP A 64 2.21 -14.12 14.09
N GLU A 65 2.15 -15.18 14.91
CA GLU A 65 2.45 -15.12 16.34
C GLU A 65 3.90 -14.69 16.67
N LYS A 66 4.79 -14.66 15.68
CA LYS A 66 6.21 -14.28 15.85
C LYS A 66 6.55 -12.95 15.19
N THR A 67 5.60 -12.30 14.52
CA THR A 67 5.84 -11.07 13.78
C THR A 67 6.39 -9.98 14.70
N TRP A 68 5.88 -9.89 15.94
CA TRP A 68 6.36 -8.93 16.95
C TRP A 68 7.88 -8.96 17.16
N GLU A 69 8.55 -10.11 16.97
CA GLU A 69 9.99 -10.26 17.20
C GLU A 69 10.84 -9.39 16.24
N PHE A 70 10.24 -9.00 15.11
CA PHE A 70 10.87 -8.23 14.04
C PHE A 70 10.38 -6.79 13.94
N VAL A 71 9.38 -6.40 14.74
CA VAL A 71 8.77 -5.07 14.66
C VAL A 71 9.47 -4.10 15.61
N PHE A 72 9.81 -2.93 15.08
CA PHE A 72 10.41 -1.82 15.79
C PHE A 72 9.47 -0.62 15.81
N SER A 73 9.43 0.06 16.95
CA SER A 73 8.76 1.35 17.13
C SER A 73 9.68 2.29 17.91
N GLN A 74 9.78 3.54 17.45
CA GLN A 74 10.54 4.59 18.14
C GLN A 74 11.97 4.20 18.61
N ASN A 75 12.68 3.38 17.82
CA ASN A 75 14.05 2.87 18.06
C ASN A 75 14.20 1.64 18.98
N SER A 76 13.12 1.04 19.45
CA SER A 76 13.17 -0.23 20.19
C SER A 76 12.27 -1.28 19.56
N LYS A 77 12.49 -2.56 19.91
CA LYS A 77 11.52 -3.60 19.59
C LYS A 77 10.21 -3.32 20.32
N VAL A 78 9.09 -3.68 19.69
CA VAL A 78 7.79 -3.66 20.34
C VAL A 78 7.66 -4.78 21.36
N ASP A 79 6.68 -4.68 22.26
CA ASP A 79 6.41 -5.70 23.26
C ASP A 79 5.88 -7.02 22.64
N LYS A 80 6.06 -8.13 23.35
CA LYS A 80 5.72 -9.49 22.89
C LYS A 80 4.26 -9.67 22.43
N ASN A 81 3.35 -8.86 22.94
CA ASN A 81 1.92 -8.94 22.63
C ASN A 81 1.42 -7.73 21.85
N ALA A 82 2.33 -6.92 21.30
CA ALA A 82 1.96 -5.73 20.54
C ALA A 82 1.47 -6.06 19.12
N VAL A 83 1.66 -7.29 18.64
CA VAL A 83 1.21 -7.76 17.32
C VAL A 83 0.56 -9.12 17.48
N ASP A 84 -0.61 -9.32 16.89
CA ASP A 84 -1.30 -10.61 16.80
C ASP A 84 -1.58 -11.02 15.34
N SER A 85 -2.16 -12.21 15.13
CA SER A 85 -2.37 -12.78 13.80
C SER A 85 -3.49 -12.13 12.98
N THR A 86 -4.25 -11.22 13.57
CA THR A 86 -5.25 -10.41 12.87
C THR A 86 -4.63 -9.17 12.24
N ASP A 87 -3.51 -8.69 12.78
CA ASP A 87 -2.80 -7.50 12.32
C ASP A 87 -2.27 -7.65 10.91
N TRP A 88 -2.03 -6.51 10.27
CA TRP A 88 -1.61 -6.46 8.88
C TRP A 88 -0.14 -6.09 8.75
N ILE A 89 0.58 -6.93 8.01
CA ILE A 89 1.89 -6.62 7.44
C ILE A 89 1.65 -6.01 6.06
N ILE A 90 1.95 -4.72 5.94
CA ILE A 90 1.77 -3.93 4.72
C ILE A 90 3.14 -3.63 4.13
N THR A 91 3.45 -4.28 3.02
CA THR A 91 4.63 -3.96 2.20
C THR A 91 4.28 -2.91 1.17
N ILE A 92 5.01 -1.80 1.15
CA ILE A 92 4.82 -0.68 0.21
C ILE A 92 6.10 -0.47 -0.57
N GLY A 93 6.02 -0.53 -1.90
CA GLY A 93 7.16 -0.41 -2.82
C GLY A 93 7.55 -1.71 -3.51
N ASP A 94 8.47 -1.60 -4.47
CA ASP A 94 9.01 -2.74 -5.22
C ASP A 94 10.10 -3.43 -4.39
N THR A 95 9.93 -4.72 -4.11
CA THR A 95 10.87 -5.52 -3.32
C THR A 95 12.06 -6.04 -4.14
N SER A 96 12.15 -5.72 -5.43
CA SER A 96 13.28 -6.07 -6.29
C SER A 96 14.56 -5.30 -5.92
N ASN A 97 14.40 -4.14 -5.30
CA ASN A 97 15.47 -3.29 -4.76
C ASN A 97 15.18 -2.98 -3.28
N HIS A 98 15.94 -2.08 -2.65
CA HIS A 98 15.73 -1.64 -1.27
C HIS A 98 14.80 -0.41 -1.17
N ASP A 99 14.00 -0.15 -2.21
CA ASP A 99 13.06 0.97 -2.30
C ASP A 99 11.64 0.54 -1.92
N PHE A 100 11.53 -0.12 -0.77
CA PHE A 100 10.27 -0.51 -0.15
C PHE A 100 10.33 -0.33 1.38
N ALA A 101 9.18 -0.44 2.03
CA ALA A 101 9.07 -0.51 3.48
C ALA A 101 8.06 -1.60 3.88
N VAL A 102 8.26 -2.17 5.06
CA VAL A 102 7.34 -3.14 5.66
C VAL A 102 6.81 -2.55 6.96
N ILE A 103 5.53 -2.22 6.96
CA ILE A 103 4.83 -1.58 8.07
C ILE A 103 3.85 -2.57 8.69
N VAL A 104 3.77 -2.58 10.01
CA VAL A 104 2.80 -3.42 10.73
C VAL A 104 1.74 -2.53 11.35
N CYS A 105 0.48 -2.81 11.03
CA CYS A 105 -0.68 -2.06 11.46
C CYS A 105 -1.66 -2.92 12.25
N ASP A 106 -2.23 -2.33 13.29
CA ASP A 106 -3.29 -2.93 14.07
C ASP A 106 -4.57 -3.01 13.23
N SER A 107 -5.15 -4.21 13.13
CA SER A 107 -6.30 -4.42 12.22
C SER A 107 -7.62 -3.82 12.73
N ASN A 108 -7.71 -3.49 14.03
CA ASN A 108 -8.90 -2.94 14.66
C ASN A 108 -8.94 -1.40 14.59
N THR A 109 -7.78 -0.77 14.81
CA THR A 109 -7.59 0.68 14.89
C THR A 109 -7.03 1.26 13.60
N TYR A 110 -6.41 0.42 12.76
CA TYR A 110 -5.71 0.79 11.53
C TYR A 110 -4.45 1.63 11.79
N GLU A 111 -4.03 1.78 13.04
CA GLU A 111 -2.86 2.55 13.44
C GLU A 111 -1.56 1.75 13.20
N VAL A 112 -0.47 2.48 12.97
CA VAL A 112 0.85 1.87 12.78
C VAL A 112 1.41 1.45 14.14
N ILE A 113 1.62 0.15 14.31
CA ILE A 113 2.29 -0.43 15.48
C ILE A 113 3.79 -0.17 15.37
N GLY A 114 4.35 -0.40 14.18
CA GLY A 114 5.77 -0.21 13.91
C GLY A 114 6.15 -0.62 12.48
N TYR A 115 7.43 -0.88 12.28
CA TYR A 115 7.99 -1.32 11.01
C TYR A 115 8.95 -2.49 11.20
N MET A 116 9.14 -3.29 10.16
CA MET A 116 10.15 -4.33 10.12
C MET A 116 11.39 -3.80 9.37
N PRO A 117 12.56 -3.66 10.02
CA PRO A 117 13.77 -3.19 9.35
C PRO A 117 14.20 -4.15 8.23
N ILE A 118 14.50 -3.58 7.05
CA ILE A 118 15.07 -4.31 5.91
C ILE A 118 16.58 -4.42 6.12
N LYS A 119 17.13 -5.62 5.96
CA LYS A 119 18.58 -5.89 6.07
C LYS A 119 19.28 -5.77 4.73
#